data_AF-A0A4Q3UU30-F1
#
_entry.id   AF-A0A4Q3UU30-F1
#
_cell.length_a   1.000
_cell.length_b   1.000
_cell.length_c   1.000
_cell.angle_alpha   90.00
_cell.angle_beta   90.00
_cell.angle_gamma   90.00
#
_symmetry.space_group_name_H-M   'P 1'
#
loop_
_entity.id
_entity.type
_entity.pdbx_description
1 polymer ?
#
loop_
_entity_poly.entity_id
_entity_poly.type
_entity_poly.pdbx_seq_one_letter_code
_entity_poly.pdbx_strand_id
1 'polypeptide(L)'
;GCDFTAKDFRCWFGSVLALERFRQIGPAENQTMLKKNINQVIDDVASILGNTRTVCKKYYVHPTVISVYEQNHLGKYYVSQSRSRTGLTPEETALVKLLNHEKIATAQ
;
A
#
# COMPACT_ATOMS: atom_id res chain seq x y z
N GLY A 1 -25.32 -10.85 0.29
CA GLY A 1 -23.99 -10.40 0.77
C GLY A 1 -23.11 -10.21 -0.44
N CYS A 2 -22.22 -9.22 -0.44
CA CYS A 2 -21.29 -9.05 -1.56
C CYS A 2 -20.31 -10.23 -1.59
N ASP A 3 -20.02 -10.74 -2.79
CA ASP A 3 -19.14 -11.90 -3.01
C ASP A 3 -17.66 -11.52 -2.79
N PHE A 4 -17.24 -11.48 -1.53
CA PHE A 4 -15.83 -11.34 -1.16
C PHE A 4 -15.19 -12.72 -0.97
N THR A 5 -13.95 -12.87 -1.45
CA THR A 5 -13.16 -14.09 -1.37
C THR A 5 -11.94 -13.91 -0.46
N ALA A 6 -11.30 -15.01 -0.07
CA ALA A 6 -10.03 -14.99 0.65
C ALA A 6 -8.93 -14.17 -0.07
N LYS A 7 -9.00 -14.09 -1.41
CA LYS A 7 -8.07 -13.30 -2.22
C LYS A 7 -8.24 -11.80 -1.98
N ASP A 8 -9.47 -11.33 -1.79
CA ASP A 8 -9.77 -9.91 -1.57
C ASP A 8 -9.18 -9.44 -0.24
N PHE A 9 -9.30 -10.25 0.81
CA PHE A 9 -8.66 -9.97 2.10
C PHE A 9 -7.13 -9.90 1.98
N ARG A 10 -6.52 -10.79 1.20
CA ARG A 10 -5.06 -10.75 0.97
C ARG A 10 -4.63 -9.54 0.15
N CYS A 11 -5.43 -9.10 -0.81
CA CYS A 11 -5.17 -7.90 -1.61
C CYS A 11 -5.29 -6.63 -0.76
N TRP A 12 -6.33 -6.56 0.06
CA TRP A 12 -6.52 -5.51 1.05
C TRP A 12 -5.32 -5.43 1.99
N PHE A 13 -5.01 -6.54 2.66
CA PHE A 13 -3.91 -6.62 3.61
C PHE A 13 -2.55 -6.31 2.97
N GLY A 14 -2.27 -6.83 1.77
CA GLY A 14 -1.03 -6.53 1.05
C GLY A 14 -0.85 -5.05 0.74
N SER A 15 -1.94 -4.35 0.41
CA SER A 15 -1.94 -2.91 0.13
C SER A 15 -1.78 -2.07 1.40
N VAL A 16 -2.44 -2.46 2.50
CA VAL A 16 -2.30 -1.81 3.82
C VAL A 16 -0.86 -1.94 4.31
N LEU A 17 -0.31 -3.16 4.26
CA LEU A 17 1.06 -3.43 4.65
C LEU A 17 2.06 -2.65 3.81
N ALA A 18 1.90 -2.60 2.49
CA ALA A 18 2.77 -1.80 1.62
C ALA A 18 2.75 -0.32 2.01
N LEU A 19 1.55 0.24 2.25
CA LEU A 19 1.38 1.63 2.65
C LEU A 19 2.09 1.93 3.98
N GLU A 20 1.93 1.04 4.96
CA GLU A 20 2.60 1.14 6.26
C GLU A 20 4.13 1.13 6.12
N ARG A 21 4.69 0.17 5.35
CA ARG A 21 6.14 0.06 5.15
C ARG A 21 6.72 1.26 4.43
N PHE A 22 6.05 1.78 3.40
CA PHE A 22 6.49 3.01 2.76
C PHE A 22 6.52 4.21 3.72
N ARG A 23 5.55 4.30 4.64
CA ARG A 23 5.55 5.34 5.68
C ARG A 23 6.71 5.18 6.67
N GLN A 24 7.06 3.94 7.04
CA GLN A 24 8.18 3.65 7.92
C GLN A 24 9.53 4.00 7.27
N ILE A 25 9.69 3.72 5.97
CA ILE A 25 10.91 4.04 5.22
C ILE A 25 11.05 5.55 4.97
N GLY A 26 9.93 6.25 4.73
CA GLY A 26 9.95 7.67 4.40
C GLY A 26 10.27 7.96 2.93
N PRO A 27 10.33 9.26 2.55
CA PRO A 27 10.54 9.69 1.18
C PRO A 27 11.93 9.29 0.65
N ALA A 28 12.00 8.92 -0.63
CA ALA A 28 13.28 8.64 -1.27
C ALA A 28 13.96 9.94 -1.74
N GLU A 29 15.26 10.07 -1.50
CA GLU A 29 16.05 11.25 -1.89
C GLU A 29 16.34 11.33 -3.39
N ASN A 30 16.35 10.19 -4.08
CA ASN A 30 16.66 10.11 -5.51
C ASN A 30 16.01 8.87 -6.15
N GLN A 31 16.05 8.80 -7.48
CA GLN A 31 15.40 7.75 -8.26
C GLN A 31 15.94 6.34 -7.98
N THR A 32 17.22 6.21 -7.63
CA THR A 32 17.84 4.92 -7.27
C THR A 32 17.31 4.41 -5.95
N MET A 33 17.27 5.29 -4.93
CA MET A 33 16.67 4.99 -3.63
C MET A 33 15.17 4.70 -3.76
N LEU A 34 14.45 5.42 -4.62
CA LEU A 34 13.03 5.17 -4.87
C LEU A 34 12.79 3.73 -5.35
N LYS A 35 13.52 3.29 -6.38
CA LYS A 35 13.42 1.92 -6.90
C LYS A 35 13.81 0.88 -5.86
N LYS A 36 14.85 1.14 -5.06
CA LYS A 36 15.28 0.26 -3.97
C LYS A 36 14.19 0.11 -2.91
N ASN A 37 13.60 1.22 -2.48
CA ASN A 37 12.55 1.24 -1.46
C ASN A 37 11.30 0.51 -1.94
N ILE A 38 10.87 0.73 -3.20
CA ILE A 38 9.73 -0.01 -3.79
C ILE A 38 9.99 -1.52 -3.80
N ASN A 39 11.17 -1.95 -4.26
CA ASN A 39 11.50 -3.37 -4.29
C ASN A 39 11.52 -3.98 -2.88
N GLN A 40 12.11 -3.28 -1.90
CA GLN A 40 12.15 -3.73 -0.51
C GLN A 40 10.74 -3.90 0.06
N VAL A 41 9.85 -2.92 -0.12
CA VAL A 41 8.48 -3.01 0.40
C VAL A 41 7.71 -4.16 -0.23
N ILE A 42 7.85 -4.37 -1.54
CA ILE A 42 7.17 -5.48 -2.21
C ILE A 42 7.75 -6.83 -1.75
N ASP A 43 9.06 -6.91 -1.47
CA ASP A 43 9.68 -8.11 -0.89
C ASP A 43 9.15 -8.41 0.51
N ASP A 44 8.97 -7.38 1.35
CA ASP A 44 8.39 -7.54 2.68
C ASP A 44 6.95 -8.10 2.60
N VAL A 45 6.13 -7.54 1.70
CA VAL A 45 4.77 -8.03 1.44
C VAL A 45 4.78 -9.45 0.89
N ALA A 46 5.69 -9.75 -0.04
CA ALA A 46 5.86 -11.07 -0.64
C ALA A 46 6.23 -12.12 0.42
N SER A 47 7.15 -11.80 1.32
CA SER A 47 7.55 -12.66 2.43
C SER A 47 6.39 -12.95 3.38
N ILE A 48 5.58 -11.94 3.72
CA ILE A 48 4.45 -12.10 4.64
C ILE A 48 3.31 -12.88 4.00
N LEU A 49 3.04 -12.64 2.72
CA LEU A 49 1.96 -13.33 2.00
C LEU A 49 2.36 -14.73 1.51
N GLY A 50 3.65 -15.07 1.50
CA GLY A 50 4.15 -16.34 0.97
C GLY A 50 4.07 -16.42 -0.56
N ASN A 51 4.31 -15.30 -1.24
CA ASN A 51 4.25 -15.17 -2.70
C ASN A 51 5.57 -14.61 -3.24
N THR A 52 5.75 -14.58 -4.56
CA THR A 52 6.91 -13.91 -5.18
C THR A 52 6.67 -12.39 -5.29
N ARG A 53 7.77 -11.61 -5.37
CA ARG A 53 7.72 -10.16 -5.62
C ARG A 53 6.80 -9.81 -6.80
N THR A 54 6.97 -10.52 -7.92
CA THR A 54 6.19 -10.29 -9.15
C THR A 54 4.70 -10.54 -8.91
N VAL A 55 4.34 -11.61 -8.20
CA VAL A 55 2.95 -11.94 -7.88
C VAL A 55 2.34 -10.88 -6.94
N CYS A 56 3.06 -10.46 -5.91
CA CYS A 56 2.57 -9.43 -4.99
C CYS A 56 2.40 -8.07 -5.68
N LYS A 57 3.39 -7.64 -6.48
CA LYS A 57 3.31 -6.40 -7.25
C LYS A 57 2.10 -6.38 -8.18
N LYS A 58 1.80 -7.51 -8.83
CA LYS A 58 0.74 -7.59 -9.84
C LYS A 58 -0.67 -7.76 -9.25
N TYR A 59 -0.81 -8.48 -8.13
CA TYR A 59 -2.12 -8.96 -7.67
C TYR A 59 -2.49 -8.61 -6.23
N TYR A 60 -1.53 -8.25 -5.37
CA TYR A 60 -1.78 -8.08 -3.94
C TYR A 60 -1.46 -6.69 -3.41
N VAL A 61 -0.65 -5.90 -4.13
CA VAL A 61 -0.39 -4.50 -3.81
C VAL A 61 -1.12 -3.63 -4.81
N HIS A 62 -2.03 -2.78 -4.34
CA HIS A 62 -2.75 -1.87 -5.19
C HIS A 62 -1.78 -0.85 -5.85
N PRO A 63 -1.79 -0.69 -7.18
CA PRO A 63 -0.79 0.13 -7.89
C PRO A 63 -0.77 1.59 -7.45
N THR A 64 -1.91 2.16 -7.05
CA THR A 64 -1.98 3.53 -6.52
C THR A 64 -1.13 3.73 -5.27
N VAL A 65 -0.94 2.70 -4.43
CA VAL A 65 -0.07 2.80 -3.24
C VAL A 65 1.38 3.05 -3.66
N ILE A 66 1.86 2.34 -4.69
CA ILE A 66 3.19 2.52 -5.28
C ILE A 66 3.29 3.90 -5.94
N SER A 67 2.29 4.27 -6.74
CA SER A 67 2.26 5.55 -7.44
C SER A 67 2.30 6.75 -6.50
N VAL A 68 1.59 6.69 -5.37
CA VAL A 68 1.60 7.76 -4.35
C VAL A 68 2.97 7.89 -3.69
N TYR A 69 3.66 6.76 -3.48
CA TYR A 69 5.03 6.79 -2.98
C TYR A 69 6.00 7.42 -3.98
N GLU A 70 5.89 7.05 -5.26
CA GLU A 70 6.71 7.63 -6.34
C GLU A 70 6.53 9.15 -6.47
N GLN A 71 5.33 9.65 -6.23
CA GLN A 71 5.00 11.07 -6.27
C GLN A 71 5.29 11.81 -4.96
N ASN A 72 5.84 11.12 -3.94
CA ASN A 72 6.05 11.66 -2.61
C ASN A 72 4.77 12.24 -1.96
N HIS A 73 3.62 11.61 -2.22
CA HIS A 73 2.30 12.07 -1.79
C HIS A 73 1.79 11.38 -0.51
N LEU A 74 2.55 10.45 0.07
CA LEU A 74 2.12 9.68 1.26
C LEU A 74 1.74 10.56 2.45
N GLY A 75 2.40 11.70 2.63
CA GLY A 75 2.12 12.62 3.74
C GLY A 75 0.68 13.15 3.74
N LYS A 76 0.00 13.17 2.59
CA LYS A 76 -1.40 13.60 2.46
C LYS A 76 -2.38 12.67 3.18
N TYR A 77 -2.00 11.41 3.37
CA TYR A 77 -2.89 10.35 3.86
C TYR A 77 -2.58 9.91 5.30
N TYR A 78 -1.96 10.79 6.10
CA TYR A 78 -1.74 10.54 7.52
C TYR A 78 -3.07 10.50 8.31
N VAL A 79 -3.24 9.45 9.12
CA VAL A 79 -4.38 9.29 10.02
C VAL A 79 -3.85 8.99 11.42
N SER A 80 -4.22 9.84 12.39
CA SER A 80 -3.98 9.57 13.81
C SER A 80 -4.97 8.54 14.34
N GLN A 81 -4.62 7.83 15.42
CA GLN A 81 -5.53 6.87 16.06
C GLN A 81 -6.90 7.48 16.44
N SER A 82 -6.94 8.74 16.85
CA SER A 82 -8.18 9.46 17.16
C SER A 82 -9.10 9.75 15.95
N ARG A 83 -8.60 9.56 14.73
CA ARG A 83 -9.31 9.82 13.47
C ARG A 83 -9.57 8.56 12.65
N SER A 84 -9.28 7.36 13.20
CA SER A 84 -9.63 6.11 12.53
C SER A 84 -11.15 5.90 12.57
N ARG A 85 -11.70 5.28 11.52
CA ARG A 85 -13.13 4.91 11.50
C ARG A 85 -13.33 3.73 12.45
N THR A 86 -14.47 3.64 13.11
CA THR A 86 -14.82 2.46 13.93
C THR A 86 -14.70 1.18 13.09
N GLY A 87 -13.92 0.21 13.58
CA GLY A 87 -13.67 -1.06 12.89
C GLY A 87 -12.54 -1.05 11.86
N LEU A 88 -11.83 0.07 11.65
CA LEU A 88 -10.63 0.13 10.82
C LEU A 88 -9.42 0.60 11.64
N THR A 89 -8.26 0.00 11.36
CA THR A 89 -6.98 0.52 11.83
C THR A 89 -6.66 1.88 11.17
N PRO A 90 -5.72 2.67 11.73
CA PRO A 90 -5.26 3.91 11.10
C PRO A 90 -4.72 3.69 9.68
N GLU A 91 -4.01 2.59 9.45
CA GLU A 91 -3.40 2.21 8.17
C GLU A 91 -4.49 1.85 7.14
N GLU A 92 -5.50 1.08 7.54
CA GLU A 92 -6.68 0.82 6.72
C GLU A 92 -7.45 2.09 6.40
N THR A 93 -7.64 2.97 7.39
CA THR A 93 -8.30 4.27 7.17
C THR A 93 -7.49 5.13 6.19
N ALA A 94 -6.16 5.12 6.29
CA ALA A 94 -5.28 5.81 5.36
C ALA A 94 -5.40 5.25 3.94
N LEU A 95 -5.46 3.93 3.78
CA LEU A 95 -5.67 3.30 2.48
C LEU A 95 -7.02 3.67 1.87
N VAL A 96 -8.12 3.64 2.65
CA VAL A 96 -9.45 4.08 2.17
C VAL A 96 -9.39 5.53 1.68
N LYS A 97 -8.77 6.43 2.44
CA LYS A 97 -8.64 7.84 2.05
C LYS A 97 -7.82 8.00 0.78
N LEU A 98 -6.71 7.29 0.67
CA LEU A 98 -5.86 7.29 -0.52
C LEU A 98 -6.65 6.85 -1.76
N LEU A 99 -7.34 5.71 -1.69
CA LEU A 99 -8.08 5.16 -2.83
C LEU A 99 -9.30 5.99 -3.24
N ASN A 100 -9.91 6.72 -2.30
CA ASN A 100 -11.04 7.61 -2.60
C ASN A 100 -10.61 8.96 -3.22
N HIS A 101 -9.37 9.39 -3.04
CA HIS A 101 -8.89 10.72 -3.44
C HIS A 101 -7.95 10.68 -4.66
N GLU A 102 -7.19 9.59 -4.83
CA GLU A 102 -6.28 9.44 -5.95
C GLU A 102 -6.96 8.81 -7.17
N LYS A 103 -6.51 9.17 -8.37
CA LYS A 103 -6.88 8.43 -9.58
C LYS A 103 -6.29 7.02 -9.49
N ILE A 104 -7.10 6.01 -9.83
CA ILE A 104 -6.64 4.61 -9.83
C ILE A 104 -5.50 4.49 -10.84
N ALA A 105 -4.30 4.18 -10.34
CA ALA A 105 -3.15 3.93 -11.19
C ALA A 105 -3.31 2.59 -11.91
N THR A 106 -2.77 2.49 -13.12
CA THR A 106 -2.74 1.21 -13.83
C THR A 106 -1.69 0.29 -13.22
N ALA A 107 -2.00 -1.01 -13.12
CA ALA A 107 -1.01 -2.00 -12.70
C ALA A 107 0.14 -2.06 -13.72
N GLN A 108 1.38 -2.08 -13.22
CA GLN A 108 2.60 -2.25 -14.02
C GLN A 108 2.94 -3.73 -14.21
#